data_AF-A0AAN0R165-F1
#
_entry.id   AF-A0AAN0R165-F1
#
_cell.length_a   1.000
_cell.length_b   1.000
_cell.length_c   1.000
_cell.angle_alpha   90.00
_cell.angle_beta   90.00
_cell.angle_gamma   90.00
#
_symmetry.space_group_name_H-M   'P 1'
#
loop_
_entity.id
_entity.type
_entity.pdbx_description
1 polymer ?
#
loop_
_entity_poly.entity_id
_entity_poly.type
_entity_poly.pdbx_seq_one_letter_code
_entity_poly.pdbx_strand_id
1 'polypeptide(L)'
;MARVTEKTTVVLLDTREHTPEHEHSVHLKLAQGLAQLLGCETVLSDLPPSQHEQCYYLPTETLIDPQRYTALGIHSARDLFGGLVSHPYMATKAISHPLPANASFPPGWTDDFARQASDALLCGYTVFSKSDARRAAQLLLRDGPVRIKPVLSRAGRGQKAISELDGLEPLLASMDDKDLALWGLVLEEDLSDIQTFSVGQVQVAGHTCSYHGTQQLTRDHQGEEVYGGSELVVVRGDYHALLQLPLEDHVRLAIRQAMIYEEAAEQHFPGFIASRRNYDIARGSNGQGRLRSGVLEQSWRVGGASSAELLALQAFADDPALQQVCASTHEVFGQLELPTDATLFYQGNDSELGQLSKFARIRHYEYSE
;
A
#
# COMPACT_ATOMS: atom_id res chain seq x y z
N MET A 1 -13.84 30.43 8.09
CA MET A 1 -13.33 29.63 6.96
C MET A 1 -11.85 29.92 6.84
N ALA A 2 -10.98 28.99 7.26
CA ALA A 2 -9.55 29.14 7.02
C ALA A 2 -9.31 29.05 5.52
N ARG A 3 -8.63 30.05 4.93
CA ARG A 3 -8.17 29.99 3.54
C ARG A 3 -7.37 28.70 3.38
N VAL A 4 -7.77 27.85 2.44
CA VAL A 4 -6.91 26.76 1.98
C VAL A 4 -5.68 27.44 1.37
N THR A 5 -4.52 27.25 1.96
CA THR A 5 -3.28 27.75 1.38
C THR A 5 -3.04 26.98 0.09
N GLU A 6 -3.15 27.66 -1.04
CA GLU A 6 -2.90 27.04 -2.35
C GLU A 6 -1.44 26.62 -2.43
N LYS A 7 -1.22 25.37 -2.85
CA LYS A 7 0.11 24.81 -3.08
C LYS A 7 0.60 25.35 -4.42
N THR A 8 1.88 25.75 -4.49
CA THR A 8 2.47 26.32 -5.71
C THR A 8 3.40 25.34 -6.42
N THR A 9 3.94 24.37 -5.67
CA THR A 9 4.97 23.45 -6.12
C THR A 9 4.64 22.03 -5.66
N VAL A 10 4.78 21.04 -6.55
CA VAL A 10 4.83 19.62 -6.16
C VAL A 10 6.29 19.17 -6.12
N VAL A 11 6.68 18.49 -5.04
CA VAL A 11 8.05 17.99 -4.86
C VAL A 11 8.01 16.47 -4.83
N LEU A 12 8.65 15.82 -5.81
CA LEU A 12 8.99 14.40 -5.72
C LEU A 12 10.12 14.27 -4.69
N LEU A 13 9.77 13.76 -3.51
CA LEU A 13 10.69 13.57 -2.40
C LEU A 13 11.21 12.14 -2.42
N ASP A 14 12.36 11.93 -3.07
CA ASP A 14 12.97 10.60 -3.04
C ASP A 14 13.62 10.33 -1.68
N THR A 15 13.05 9.39 -0.94
CA THR A 15 13.51 8.99 0.39
C THR A 15 14.38 7.74 0.37
N ARG A 16 14.66 7.19 -0.81
CA ARG A 16 15.42 5.95 -0.96
C ARG A 16 16.88 6.24 -1.30
N GLU A 17 17.75 5.31 -0.92
CA GLU A 17 19.15 5.31 -1.36
C GLU A 17 19.25 5.09 -2.88
N HIS A 18 18.37 4.25 -3.43
CA HIS A 18 18.27 3.97 -4.85
C HIS A 18 16.80 3.80 -5.27
N THR A 19 16.44 4.45 -6.36
CA THR A 19 15.14 4.31 -7.03
C THR A 19 15.38 3.78 -8.44
N PRO A 20 14.81 2.61 -8.82
CA PRO A 20 14.90 2.11 -10.19
C PRO A 20 14.34 3.10 -11.21
N GLU A 21 14.90 3.12 -12.42
CA GLU A 21 14.55 4.08 -13.47
C GLU A 21 13.06 4.03 -13.82
N HIS A 22 12.50 2.82 -13.93
CA HIS A 22 11.10 2.65 -14.25
C HIS A 22 10.17 3.22 -13.17
N GLU A 23 10.53 3.09 -11.89
CA GLU A 23 9.76 3.67 -10.80
C GLU A 23 9.93 5.19 -10.75
N HIS A 24 11.15 5.70 -10.93
CA HIS A 24 11.40 7.13 -11.00
C HIS A 24 10.53 7.80 -12.07
N SER A 25 10.45 7.19 -13.26
CA SER A 25 9.63 7.66 -14.38
C SER A 25 8.14 7.68 -14.04
N VAL A 26 7.65 6.65 -13.34
CA VAL A 26 6.27 6.60 -12.84
C VAL A 26 6.04 7.71 -11.82
N HIS A 27 6.94 7.90 -10.85
CA HIS A 27 6.83 8.90 -9.80
C HIS A 27 6.82 10.33 -10.35
N LEU A 28 7.66 10.63 -11.35
CA LEU A 28 7.65 11.94 -12.03
C LEU A 28 6.31 12.21 -12.71
N LYS A 29 5.74 11.21 -13.40
CA LYS A 29 4.41 11.36 -14.03
C LYS A 29 3.29 11.53 -12.99
N LEU A 30 3.39 10.82 -11.87
CA LEU A 30 2.47 11.01 -10.75
C LEU A 30 2.58 12.43 -10.19
N ALA A 31 3.79 12.94 -9.98
CA ALA A 31 4.02 14.31 -9.51
C ALA A 31 3.46 15.36 -10.47
N GLN A 32 3.62 15.16 -11.78
CA GLN A 32 3.05 16.02 -12.82
C GLN A 32 1.52 16.01 -12.80
N GLY A 33 0.90 14.84 -12.70
CA GLY A 33 -0.56 14.73 -12.60
C GLY A 33 -1.12 15.35 -11.33
N LEU A 34 -0.42 15.18 -10.19
CA LEU A 34 -0.78 15.83 -8.93
C LEU A 34 -0.64 17.35 -9.02
N ALA A 35 0.40 17.86 -9.68
CA ALA A 35 0.58 19.30 -9.91
C ALA A 35 -0.59 19.87 -10.72
N GLN A 36 -1.03 19.18 -11.78
CA GLN A 36 -2.20 19.57 -12.54
C GLN A 36 -3.47 19.62 -11.67
N LEU A 37 -3.70 18.61 -10.82
CA LEU A 37 -4.85 18.58 -9.91
C LEU A 37 -4.83 19.70 -8.87
N LEU A 38 -3.65 20.05 -8.38
CA LEU A 38 -3.45 21.10 -7.37
C LEU A 38 -3.39 22.51 -7.97
N GLY A 39 -3.30 22.65 -9.30
CA GLY A 39 -3.04 23.93 -9.96
C GLY A 39 -1.62 24.45 -9.75
N CYS A 40 -0.65 23.58 -9.43
CA CYS A 40 0.74 23.95 -9.26
C CYS A 40 1.44 24.14 -10.61
N GLU A 41 2.30 25.16 -10.71
CA GLU A 41 3.04 25.47 -11.95
C GLU A 41 4.31 24.64 -12.11
N THR A 42 4.87 24.16 -10.99
CA THR A 42 6.21 23.56 -10.96
C THR A 42 6.20 22.18 -10.29
N VAL A 43 6.95 21.25 -10.88
CA VAL A 43 7.35 19.97 -10.27
C VAL A 43 8.86 19.97 -10.07
N LEU A 44 9.30 19.69 -8.84
CA LEU A 44 10.71 19.55 -8.49
C LEU A 44 11.03 18.10 -8.14
N SER A 45 12.20 17.61 -8.54
CA SER A 45 12.72 16.27 -8.20
C SER A 45 13.82 16.29 -7.14
N ASP A 46 14.29 17.48 -6.73
CA ASP A 46 15.42 17.66 -5.81
C ASP A 46 15.08 18.62 -4.67
N LEU A 47 15.71 18.41 -3.51
CA LEU A 47 15.67 19.31 -2.35
C LEU A 47 16.87 20.29 -2.33
N PRO A 48 16.75 21.46 -1.68
CA PRO A 48 15.55 21.97 -1.02
C PRO A 48 14.80 23.01 -1.87
N PRO A 49 13.45 22.98 -1.91
CA PRO A 49 12.67 24.13 -2.34
C PRO A 49 12.98 25.32 -1.44
N SER A 50 12.75 26.54 -1.93
CA SER A 50 13.00 27.74 -1.15
C SER A 50 12.08 27.80 0.09
N GLN A 51 12.52 28.43 1.19
CA GLN A 51 11.76 28.56 2.45
C GLN A 51 10.36 29.22 2.32
N HIS A 52 10.02 29.75 1.15
CA HIS A 52 8.78 30.47 0.87
C HIS A 52 7.79 29.67 0.02
N GLU A 53 8.15 28.48 -0.45
CA GLU A 53 7.26 27.67 -1.30
C GLU A 53 6.24 26.89 -0.47
N GLN A 54 4.98 26.97 -0.88
CA GLN A 54 3.90 26.14 -0.35
C GLN A 54 3.92 24.80 -1.09
N CYS A 55 4.77 23.88 -0.62
CA CYS A 55 4.99 22.60 -1.28
C CYS A 55 3.92 21.56 -0.94
N TYR A 56 3.63 20.70 -1.90
CA TYR A 56 2.95 19.42 -1.73
C TYR A 56 3.91 18.29 -2.10
N TYR A 57 4.09 17.33 -1.21
CA TYR A 57 5.15 16.33 -1.34
C TYR A 57 4.63 14.99 -1.88
N LEU A 58 5.36 14.40 -2.82
CA LEU A 58 5.18 13.02 -3.26
C LEU A 58 6.38 12.20 -2.76
N PRO A 59 6.32 11.61 -1.55
CA PRO A 59 7.40 10.78 -1.07
C PRO A 59 7.42 9.40 -1.74
N THR A 60 8.61 8.87 -1.99
CA THR A 60 8.75 7.51 -2.57
C THR A 60 8.43 6.41 -1.56
N GLU A 61 8.64 6.67 -0.26
CA GLU A 61 8.25 5.79 0.85
C GLU A 61 7.30 6.47 1.83
N THR A 62 6.69 5.67 2.72
CA THR A 62 6.01 6.22 3.89
C THR A 62 7.04 6.93 4.75
N LEU A 63 6.80 8.20 5.05
CA LEU A 63 7.70 9.02 5.82
C LEU A 63 7.75 8.52 7.28
N ILE A 64 8.91 8.60 7.91
CA ILE A 64 9.12 8.16 9.30
C ILE A 64 9.73 9.32 10.09
N ASP A 65 9.25 9.54 11.32
CA ASP A 65 9.61 10.64 12.22
C ASP A 65 8.94 11.98 11.85
N PRO A 66 7.75 12.26 12.41
CA PRO A 66 7.02 13.50 12.16
C PRO A 66 7.79 14.77 12.51
N GLN A 67 8.71 14.73 13.47
CA GLN A 67 9.48 15.90 13.87
C GLN A 67 10.43 16.34 12.75
N ARG A 68 11.03 15.37 12.05
CA ARG A 68 11.90 15.61 10.88
C ARG A 68 11.17 16.36 9.76
N TYR A 69 9.92 16.00 9.49
CA TYR A 69 9.15 16.52 8.35
C TYR A 69 8.32 17.77 8.66
N THR A 70 8.14 18.09 9.95
CA THR A 70 7.55 19.36 10.39
C THR A 70 8.35 20.56 9.86
N ALA A 71 9.68 20.46 9.79
CA ALA A 71 10.55 21.50 9.24
C ALA A 71 10.39 21.71 7.72
N LEU A 72 9.82 20.72 7.02
CA LEU A 72 9.46 20.81 5.59
C LEU A 72 8.01 21.27 5.39
N GLY A 73 7.30 21.65 6.45
CA GLY A 73 5.91 22.11 6.35
C GLY A 73 4.88 20.98 6.17
N ILE A 74 5.28 19.71 6.40
CA ILE A 74 4.35 18.58 6.38
C ILE A 74 3.68 18.47 7.74
N HIS A 75 2.39 18.82 7.81
CA HIS A 75 1.62 18.83 9.06
C HIS A 75 0.33 18.02 8.97
N SER A 76 -0.15 17.72 7.77
CA SER A 76 -1.44 17.06 7.54
C SER A 76 -1.47 16.31 6.20
N ALA A 77 -2.54 15.55 5.97
CA ALA A 77 -2.81 14.88 4.69
C ALA A 77 -2.93 15.86 3.51
N ARG A 78 -3.00 17.18 3.75
CA ARG A 78 -3.01 18.21 2.69
C ARG A 78 -1.62 18.58 2.20
N ASP A 79 -0.56 18.02 2.79
CA ASP A 79 0.82 18.41 2.52
C ASP A 79 1.62 17.33 1.76
N LEU A 80 1.07 16.12 1.62
CA LEU A 80 1.73 15.02 0.90
C LEU A 80 0.73 14.12 0.20
N PHE A 81 1.17 13.34 -0.79
CA PHE A 81 0.48 12.18 -1.35
C PHE A 81 1.16 10.89 -0.87
N GLY A 82 0.67 10.32 0.23
CA GLY A 82 1.31 9.20 0.94
C GLY A 82 0.95 9.25 2.42
N GLY A 83 1.83 8.71 3.26
CA GLY A 83 1.66 8.73 4.71
C GLY A 83 2.95 9.03 5.47
N LEU A 84 2.75 9.34 6.76
CA LEU A 84 3.78 9.66 7.74
C LEU A 84 3.47 8.92 9.05
N VAL A 85 4.49 8.28 9.61
CA VAL A 85 4.39 7.48 10.84
C VAL A 85 5.51 7.81 11.83
N SER A 86 5.30 7.47 13.11
CA SER A 86 6.25 7.80 14.18
C SER A 86 7.41 6.82 14.31
N HIS A 87 7.24 5.56 13.91
CA HIS A 87 8.24 4.52 14.09
C HIS A 87 8.43 3.69 12.81
N PRO A 88 9.64 3.17 12.53
CA PRO A 88 9.93 2.44 11.29
C PRO A 88 8.99 1.26 11.01
N TYR A 89 8.76 0.38 11.99
CA TYR A 89 7.89 -0.78 11.80
C TYR A 89 6.45 -0.41 11.35
N MET A 90 5.98 0.80 11.70
CA MET A 90 4.64 1.29 11.32
C MET A 90 4.49 1.48 9.81
N ALA A 91 5.59 1.76 9.10
CA ALA A 91 5.60 1.91 7.65
C ALA A 91 5.48 0.55 6.91
N THR A 92 5.30 -0.56 7.64
CA THR A 92 5.33 -1.90 7.08
C THR A 92 4.14 -2.75 7.55
N LYS A 93 4.03 -3.94 6.98
CA LYS A 93 3.09 -5.00 7.40
C LYS A 93 3.29 -5.50 8.85
N ALA A 94 4.36 -5.10 9.54
CA ALA A 94 4.62 -5.48 10.94
C ALA A 94 3.51 -5.05 11.89
N ILE A 95 2.73 -4.01 11.57
CA ILE A 95 1.65 -3.54 12.45
C ILE A 95 0.50 -4.54 12.57
N SER A 96 0.34 -5.46 11.61
CA SER A 96 -0.89 -6.22 11.43
C SER A 96 -1.23 -7.17 12.57
N HIS A 97 -0.26 -7.68 13.32
CA HIS A 97 -0.50 -8.80 14.22
C HIS A 97 -0.03 -8.50 15.65
N PRO A 98 -0.67 -9.13 16.67
CA PRO A 98 -0.21 -9.01 18.04
C PRO A 98 1.16 -9.68 18.23
N LEU A 99 1.81 -9.41 19.35
CA LEU A 99 3.00 -10.14 19.77
C LEU A 99 2.65 -11.49 20.43
N PRO A 100 3.55 -12.49 20.35
CA PRO A 100 3.50 -13.63 21.25
C PRO A 100 3.63 -13.19 22.72
N ALA A 101 3.06 -13.96 23.64
CA ALA A 101 3.16 -13.66 25.07
C ALA A 101 4.63 -13.51 25.52
N ASN A 102 4.92 -12.44 26.26
CA ASN A 102 6.26 -12.09 26.75
C ASN A 102 7.31 -11.95 25.62
N ALA A 103 6.93 -11.45 24.44
CA ALA A 103 7.88 -11.14 23.37
C ALA A 103 8.58 -9.81 23.59
N SER A 104 9.72 -9.64 22.91
CA SER A 104 10.42 -8.35 22.80
C SER A 104 9.75 -7.48 21.75
N PHE A 105 9.78 -6.15 21.95
CA PHE A 105 9.18 -5.18 21.02
C PHE A 105 9.94 -3.85 21.02
N PRO A 106 9.87 -3.10 19.91
CA PRO A 106 10.54 -1.81 19.80
C PRO A 106 9.78 -0.72 20.58
N PRO A 107 10.43 0.41 20.87
CA PRO A 107 9.76 1.58 21.44
C PRO A 107 8.53 2.00 20.63
N GLY A 108 7.47 2.40 21.33
CA GLY A 108 6.22 2.84 20.73
C GLY A 108 5.26 1.72 20.30
N TRP A 109 5.65 0.44 20.41
CA TRP A 109 4.76 -0.67 20.11
C TRP A 109 3.52 -0.68 21.01
N THR A 110 2.36 -1.00 20.43
CA THR A 110 1.13 -1.29 21.16
C THR A 110 0.39 -2.45 20.50
N ASP A 111 -0.11 -3.37 21.32
CA ASP A 111 -1.02 -4.42 20.87
C ASP A 111 -2.47 -3.91 20.68
N ASP A 112 -2.77 -2.66 21.05
CA ASP A 112 -4.12 -2.10 20.91
C ASP A 112 -4.57 -2.03 19.44
N PHE A 113 -3.65 -1.75 18.52
CA PHE A 113 -3.92 -1.81 17.09
C PHE A 113 -4.48 -3.19 16.71
N ALA A 114 -3.77 -4.27 17.05
CA ALA A 114 -4.19 -5.63 16.70
C ALA A 114 -5.48 -6.03 17.44
N ARG A 115 -5.67 -5.58 18.68
CA ARG A 115 -6.92 -5.79 19.43
C ARG A 115 -8.12 -5.13 18.77
N GLN A 116 -7.98 -3.90 18.26
CA GLN A 116 -9.06 -3.21 17.57
C GLN A 116 -9.27 -3.77 16.16
N ALA A 117 -8.18 -4.01 15.42
CA ALA A 117 -8.24 -4.51 14.07
C ALA A 117 -8.84 -5.92 14.00
N SER A 118 -8.55 -6.79 14.98
CA SER A 118 -9.15 -8.12 15.23
C SER A 118 -9.62 -8.85 13.96
N ASP A 119 -10.92 -8.75 13.65
CA ASP A 119 -11.58 -9.50 12.58
C ASP A 119 -11.20 -9.01 11.17
N ALA A 120 -10.47 -7.90 11.07
CA ALA A 120 -9.81 -7.44 9.85
C ALA A 120 -8.49 -8.16 9.57
N LEU A 121 -7.97 -8.95 10.50
CA LEU A 121 -6.68 -9.61 10.42
C LEU A 121 -6.82 -11.12 10.19
N LEU A 122 -5.81 -11.71 9.58
CA LEU A 122 -5.63 -13.16 9.62
C LEU A 122 -5.04 -13.58 10.97
N CYS A 123 -5.13 -14.86 11.31
CA CYS A 123 -4.42 -15.36 12.50
C CYS A 123 -2.90 -15.23 12.30
N GLY A 124 -2.21 -14.51 13.19
CA GLY A 124 -0.78 -14.32 13.07
C GLY A 124 -0.12 -13.65 14.27
N TYR A 125 1.19 -13.45 14.15
CA TYR A 125 2.05 -12.76 15.09
C TYR A 125 3.06 -11.88 14.36
N THR A 126 3.35 -10.73 14.96
CA THR A 126 4.56 -9.96 14.66
C THR A 126 5.62 -10.27 15.70
N VAL A 127 6.88 -10.35 15.28
CA VAL A 127 8.01 -10.65 16.16
C VAL A 127 9.20 -9.74 15.83
N PHE A 128 9.97 -9.39 16.86
CA PHE A 128 11.16 -8.54 16.75
C PHE A 128 12.44 -9.25 17.18
N SER A 129 12.39 -10.58 17.33
CA SER A 129 13.56 -11.39 17.65
C SER A 129 13.44 -12.80 17.08
N LYS A 130 14.58 -13.44 16.81
CA LYS A 130 14.62 -14.81 16.29
C LYS A 130 14.06 -15.83 17.29
N SER A 131 14.21 -15.59 18.60
CA SER A 131 13.59 -16.43 19.63
C SER A 131 12.07 -16.36 19.58
N ASP A 132 11.53 -15.16 19.39
CA ASP A 132 10.08 -14.95 19.36
C ASP A 132 9.47 -15.49 18.07
N ALA A 133 10.19 -15.38 16.94
CA ALA A 133 9.83 -16.03 15.68
C ALA A 133 9.63 -17.54 15.83
N ARG A 134 10.55 -18.23 16.52
CA ARG A 134 10.43 -19.67 16.78
C ARG A 134 9.21 -19.99 17.64
N ARG A 135 8.96 -19.19 18.69
CA ARG A 135 7.78 -19.37 19.55
C ARG A 135 6.48 -19.14 18.79
N ALA A 136 6.40 -18.07 17.99
CA ALA A 136 5.25 -17.76 17.14
C ALA A 136 4.96 -18.88 16.13
N ALA A 137 6.00 -19.38 15.44
CA ALA A 137 5.86 -20.47 14.49
C ALA A 137 5.36 -21.77 15.16
N GLN A 138 5.88 -22.12 16.34
CA GLN A 138 5.41 -23.28 17.10
C GLN A 138 3.93 -23.19 17.51
N LEU A 139 3.42 -21.97 17.74
CA LEU A 139 2.01 -21.76 18.05
C LEU A 139 1.15 -21.90 16.80
N LEU A 140 1.50 -21.19 15.73
CA LEU A 140 0.70 -21.15 14.50
C LEU A 140 0.69 -22.50 13.74
N LEU A 141 1.82 -23.22 13.72
CA LEU A 141 1.94 -24.52 13.04
C LEU A 141 1.01 -25.61 13.59
N ARG A 142 0.41 -25.40 14.77
CA ARG A 142 -0.61 -26.32 15.33
C ARG A 142 -1.90 -26.27 14.54
N ASP A 143 -2.19 -25.15 13.89
CA ASP A 143 -3.45 -24.90 13.19
C ASP A 143 -3.32 -25.05 11.66
N GLY A 144 -2.09 -25.04 11.12
CA GLY A 144 -1.81 -25.28 9.70
C GLY A 144 -0.47 -24.68 9.25
N PRO A 145 -0.20 -24.70 7.93
CA PRO A 145 0.98 -24.04 7.37
C PRO A 145 1.01 -22.53 7.67
N VAL A 146 2.21 -21.99 7.79
CA VAL A 146 2.47 -20.59 8.19
C VAL A 146 3.19 -19.86 7.09
N ARG A 147 2.69 -18.69 6.72
CA ARG A 147 3.35 -17.76 5.81
C ARG A 147 4.26 -16.82 6.59
N ILE A 148 5.53 -16.83 6.23
CA ILE A 148 6.57 -15.97 6.78
C ILE A 148 6.76 -14.77 5.85
N LYS A 149 6.70 -13.57 6.40
CA LYS A 149 6.67 -12.31 5.63
C LYS A 149 7.74 -11.35 6.14
N PRO A 150 8.94 -11.34 5.55
CA PRO A 150 9.91 -10.26 5.76
C PRO A 150 9.25 -8.91 5.44
N VAL A 151 9.35 -7.96 6.36
CA VAL A 151 8.48 -6.78 6.33
C VAL A 151 8.94 -5.73 5.31
N LEU A 152 10.24 -5.69 5.00
CA LEU A 152 10.84 -4.79 4.01
C LEU A 152 10.70 -5.26 2.56
N SER A 153 10.36 -6.53 2.35
CA SER A 153 10.13 -7.06 1.00
C SER A 153 8.80 -6.54 0.42
N ARG A 154 8.80 -6.26 -0.89
CA ARG A 154 7.67 -5.68 -1.65
C ARG A 154 7.07 -6.70 -2.61
N ALA A 155 5.79 -6.48 -2.96
CA ALA A 155 5.08 -7.22 -4.01
C ALA A 155 5.13 -8.75 -3.85
N GLY A 156 4.96 -9.25 -2.61
CA GLY A 156 4.97 -10.69 -2.33
C GLY A 156 6.33 -11.38 -2.40
N ARG A 157 7.38 -10.74 -2.95
CA ARG A 157 8.71 -11.34 -3.08
C ARG A 157 9.28 -11.67 -1.69
N GLY A 158 9.91 -12.84 -1.56
CA GLY A 158 10.54 -13.29 -0.31
C GLY A 158 9.59 -13.81 0.76
N GLN A 159 8.28 -13.85 0.52
CA GLN A 159 7.35 -14.56 1.40
C GLN A 159 7.49 -16.07 1.20
N LYS A 160 7.45 -16.84 2.29
CA LYS A 160 7.62 -18.30 2.24
C LYS A 160 6.63 -18.99 3.15
N ALA A 161 5.93 -20.00 2.63
CA ALA A 161 5.12 -20.90 3.43
C ALA A 161 6.00 -22.01 4.05
N ILE A 162 5.78 -22.31 5.33
CA ILE A 162 6.40 -23.42 6.05
C ILE A 162 5.32 -24.30 6.67
N SER A 163 5.52 -25.62 6.61
CA SER A 163 4.65 -26.61 7.28
C SER A 163 5.32 -27.26 8.48
N GLU A 164 6.61 -27.00 8.69
CA GLU A 164 7.41 -27.54 9.78
C GLU A 164 8.36 -26.46 10.30
N LEU A 165 8.70 -26.54 11.59
CA LEU A 165 9.51 -25.52 12.26
C LEU A 165 10.90 -25.37 11.63
N ASP A 166 11.52 -26.46 11.18
CA ASP A 166 12.84 -26.45 10.55
C ASP A 166 12.89 -25.59 9.28
N GLY A 167 11.74 -25.39 8.62
CA GLY A 167 11.61 -24.51 7.45
C GLY A 167 11.90 -23.04 7.75
N LEU A 168 11.83 -22.63 9.02
CA LEU A 168 12.08 -21.26 9.50
C LEU A 168 13.58 -20.95 9.64
N GLU A 169 14.41 -21.94 9.96
CA GLU A 169 15.82 -21.72 10.33
C GLU A 169 16.66 -21.06 9.22
N PRO A 170 16.57 -21.47 7.93
CA PRO A 170 17.30 -20.80 6.87
C PRO A 170 16.92 -19.33 6.70
N LEU A 171 15.65 -18.97 6.97
CA LEU A 171 15.16 -17.59 6.89
C LEU A 171 15.70 -16.76 8.05
N LEU A 172 15.70 -17.29 9.28
CA LEU A 172 16.24 -16.58 10.43
C LEU A 172 17.76 -16.44 10.34
N ALA A 173 18.46 -17.42 9.77
CA ALA A 173 19.92 -17.37 9.62
C ALA A 173 20.38 -16.21 8.73
N SER A 174 19.60 -15.82 7.72
CA SER A 174 19.94 -14.73 6.80
C SER A 174 19.55 -13.33 7.29
N MET A 175 18.74 -13.22 8.35
CA MET A 175 18.29 -11.94 8.89
C MET A 175 19.31 -11.31 9.85
N ASP A 176 19.55 -10.02 9.71
CA ASP A 176 20.28 -9.23 10.70
C ASP A 176 19.43 -8.99 11.95
N ASP A 177 20.02 -9.13 13.13
CA ASP A 177 19.30 -9.02 14.40
C ASP A 177 18.84 -7.60 14.70
N LYS A 178 19.58 -6.57 14.25
CA LYS A 178 19.20 -5.17 14.46
C LYS A 178 18.06 -4.78 13.54
N ASP A 179 18.13 -5.21 12.27
CA ASP A 179 17.03 -4.97 11.33
C ASP A 179 15.75 -5.68 11.79
N LEU A 180 15.86 -6.93 12.27
CA LEU A 180 14.71 -7.64 12.83
C LEU A 180 14.15 -6.93 14.08
N ALA A 181 15.01 -6.43 14.96
CA ALA A 181 14.57 -5.70 16.15
C ALA A 181 13.91 -4.35 15.83
N LEU A 182 14.26 -3.74 14.70
CA LEU A 182 13.73 -2.44 14.27
C LEU A 182 12.44 -2.55 13.46
N TRP A 183 12.42 -3.46 12.49
CA TRP A 183 11.37 -3.56 11.49
C TRP A 183 10.39 -4.69 11.80
N GLY A 184 10.88 -5.79 12.35
CA GLY A 184 10.08 -6.97 12.68
C GLY A 184 9.96 -8.00 11.55
N LEU A 185 9.29 -9.09 11.87
CA LEU A 185 8.93 -10.19 10.99
C LEU A 185 7.47 -10.58 11.26
N VAL A 186 6.71 -10.87 10.20
CA VAL A 186 5.34 -11.34 10.33
C VAL A 186 5.26 -12.84 10.05
N LEU A 187 4.55 -13.55 10.90
CA LEU A 187 4.16 -14.95 10.74
C LEU A 187 2.64 -15.01 10.81
N GLU A 188 1.97 -15.54 9.79
CA GLU A 188 0.51 -15.64 9.76
C GLU A 188 0.06 -16.96 9.14
N GLU A 189 -1.20 -17.33 9.31
CA GLU A 189 -1.77 -18.50 8.64
C GLU A 189 -1.59 -18.38 7.12
N ASP A 190 -1.13 -19.46 6.49
CA ASP A 190 -1.07 -19.51 5.03
C ASP A 190 -2.44 -19.85 4.44
N LEU A 191 -2.74 -19.23 3.30
CA LEU A 191 -4.01 -19.42 2.59
C LEU A 191 -3.76 -20.04 1.22
N SER A 192 -4.63 -20.95 0.79
CA SER A 192 -4.74 -21.44 -0.58
C SER A 192 -5.83 -20.71 -1.34
N ASP A 193 -5.79 -20.80 -2.67
CA ASP A 193 -6.82 -20.27 -3.58
C ASP A 193 -7.10 -18.77 -3.32
N ILE A 194 -6.02 -18.01 -3.15
CA ILE A 194 -6.08 -16.62 -2.73
C ILE A 194 -6.59 -15.74 -3.86
N GLN A 195 -7.64 -14.97 -3.56
CA GLN A 195 -7.97 -13.75 -4.26
C GLN A 195 -7.52 -12.56 -3.42
N THR A 196 -6.80 -11.62 -4.03
CA THR A 196 -6.36 -10.40 -3.34
C THR A 196 -7.11 -9.19 -3.87
N PHE A 197 -7.74 -8.47 -2.96
CA PHE A 197 -8.43 -7.21 -3.24
C PHE A 197 -7.55 -6.02 -2.88
N SER A 198 -7.59 -5.00 -3.74
CA SER A 198 -7.07 -3.67 -3.41
C SER A 198 -8.23 -2.81 -2.92
N VAL A 199 -8.20 -2.35 -1.67
CA VAL A 199 -9.16 -1.37 -1.15
C VAL A 199 -8.42 -0.15 -0.65
N GLY A 200 -8.84 1.04 -1.05
CA GLY A 200 -8.14 2.25 -0.67
C GLY A 200 -8.96 3.52 -0.78
N GLN A 201 -8.36 4.59 -0.29
CA GLN A 201 -8.89 5.94 -0.32
C GLN A 201 -7.74 6.93 -0.54
N VAL A 202 -7.99 7.92 -1.39
CA VAL A 202 -7.06 9.02 -1.65
C VAL A 202 -7.74 10.37 -1.46
N GLN A 203 -7.00 11.32 -0.91
CA GLN A 203 -7.42 12.69 -0.62
C GLN A 203 -6.37 13.67 -1.13
N VAL A 204 -6.72 14.48 -2.14
CA VAL A 204 -5.83 15.51 -2.69
C VAL A 204 -6.66 16.61 -3.35
N ALA A 205 -6.20 17.86 -3.30
CA ALA A 205 -6.87 19.00 -3.95
C ALA A 205 -8.36 19.17 -3.58
N GLY A 206 -8.76 18.77 -2.36
CA GLY A 206 -10.16 18.79 -1.92
C GLY A 206 -11.04 17.68 -2.51
N HIS A 207 -10.48 16.81 -3.36
CA HIS A 207 -11.11 15.60 -3.84
C HIS A 207 -10.87 14.46 -2.86
N THR A 208 -11.87 13.59 -2.74
CA THR A 208 -11.77 12.31 -2.06
C THR A 208 -12.35 11.26 -3.00
N CYS A 209 -11.61 10.19 -3.25
CA CYS A 209 -12.14 9.02 -3.90
C CYS A 209 -11.71 7.75 -3.17
N SER A 210 -12.58 6.75 -3.23
CA SER A 210 -12.38 5.45 -2.58
C SER A 210 -12.64 4.37 -3.60
N TYR A 211 -11.99 3.22 -3.43
CA TYR A 211 -12.07 2.14 -4.41
C TYR A 211 -11.99 0.78 -3.76
N HIS A 212 -12.54 -0.20 -4.47
CA HIS A 212 -12.22 -1.61 -4.30
C HIS A 212 -11.87 -2.19 -5.67
N GLY A 213 -11.14 -3.29 -5.69
CA GLY A 213 -10.75 -3.94 -6.93
C GLY A 213 -10.04 -5.24 -6.70
N THR A 214 -9.72 -5.95 -7.77
CA THR A 214 -8.97 -7.21 -7.70
C THR A 214 -7.58 -7.00 -8.27
N GLN A 215 -6.57 -7.54 -7.58
CA GLN A 215 -5.20 -7.57 -8.07
C GLN A 215 -5.04 -8.65 -9.13
N GLN A 216 -4.26 -8.35 -10.16
CA GLN A 216 -3.89 -9.27 -11.21
C GLN A 216 -2.41 -9.63 -11.09
N LEU A 217 -2.08 -10.87 -11.43
CA LEU A 217 -0.70 -11.32 -11.53
C LEU A 217 -0.25 -11.29 -12.99
N THR A 218 1.04 -11.04 -13.18
CA THR A 218 1.74 -11.15 -14.46
C THR A 218 2.95 -12.06 -14.28
N ARG A 219 3.57 -12.47 -15.38
CA ARG A 219 4.83 -13.24 -15.35
C ARG A 219 5.99 -12.36 -15.71
N ASP A 220 7.04 -12.39 -14.90
CA ASP A 220 8.28 -11.71 -15.23
C ASP A 220 9.12 -12.51 -16.25
N HIS A 221 10.29 -11.99 -16.63
CA HIS A 221 11.18 -12.65 -17.60
C HIS A 221 11.71 -14.01 -17.13
N GLN A 222 11.63 -14.31 -15.84
CA GLN A 222 12.00 -15.62 -15.27
C GLN A 222 10.81 -16.57 -15.18
N GLY A 223 9.61 -16.10 -15.55
CA GLY A 223 8.37 -16.85 -15.47
C GLY A 223 7.76 -16.90 -14.07
N GLU A 224 8.28 -16.13 -13.12
CA GLU A 224 7.73 -15.99 -11.77
C GLU A 224 6.46 -15.13 -11.82
N GLU A 225 5.44 -15.53 -11.04
CA GLU A 225 4.22 -14.74 -10.91
C GLU A 225 4.43 -13.59 -9.94
N VAL A 226 4.21 -12.37 -10.44
CA VAL A 226 4.42 -11.11 -9.73
C VAL A 226 3.20 -10.23 -9.90
N TYR A 227 3.10 -9.16 -9.10
CA TYR A 227 2.01 -8.20 -9.25
C TYR A 227 2.00 -7.59 -10.65
N GLY A 228 0.88 -7.73 -11.35
CA GLY A 228 0.66 -7.26 -12.73
C GLY A 228 -0.25 -6.04 -12.84
N GLY A 229 -0.82 -5.57 -11.73
CA GLY A 229 -1.78 -4.47 -11.74
C GLY A 229 -3.04 -4.74 -10.93
N SER A 230 -3.97 -3.79 -10.95
CA SER A 230 -5.28 -3.94 -10.34
C SER A 230 -6.37 -3.41 -11.27
N GLU A 231 -7.53 -4.04 -11.23
CA GLU A 231 -8.77 -3.47 -11.79
C GLU A 231 -9.64 -2.94 -10.65
N LEU A 232 -9.89 -1.64 -10.68
CA LEU A 232 -10.52 -0.89 -9.60
C LEU A 232 -11.86 -0.31 -10.04
N VAL A 233 -12.87 -0.46 -9.19
CA VAL A 233 -14.07 0.37 -9.21
C VAL A 233 -13.84 1.52 -8.24
N VAL A 234 -13.81 2.74 -8.76
CA VAL A 234 -13.50 3.94 -7.98
C VAL A 234 -14.74 4.82 -7.92
N VAL A 235 -15.08 5.31 -6.73
CA VAL A 235 -16.18 6.26 -6.52
C VAL A 235 -15.65 7.60 -6.03
N ARG A 236 -16.36 8.67 -6.38
CA ARG A 236 -16.21 9.97 -5.70
C ARG A 236 -16.78 9.85 -4.29
N GLY A 237 -15.97 10.13 -3.28
CA GLY A 237 -16.36 10.04 -1.87
C GLY A 237 -15.51 9.07 -1.07
N ASP A 238 -15.88 8.91 0.20
CA ASP A 238 -15.21 8.07 1.18
C ASP A 238 -15.65 6.59 1.10
N TYR A 239 -15.19 5.78 2.06
CA TYR A 239 -15.60 4.38 2.16
C TYR A 239 -17.10 4.18 2.35
N HIS A 240 -17.83 5.15 2.93
CA HIS A 240 -19.29 5.05 3.05
C HIS A 240 -19.96 5.18 1.69
N ALA A 241 -19.48 6.07 0.83
CA ALA A 241 -19.91 6.14 -0.57
C ALA A 241 -19.60 4.84 -1.32
N LEU A 242 -18.41 4.27 -1.12
CA LEU A 242 -18.02 2.99 -1.72
C LEU A 242 -18.94 1.84 -1.28
N LEU A 243 -19.33 1.81 -0.01
CA LEU A 243 -20.25 0.81 0.54
C LEU A 243 -21.70 0.94 0.02
N GLN A 244 -22.09 2.06 -0.62
CA GLN A 244 -23.41 2.18 -1.23
C GLN A 244 -23.53 1.45 -2.58
N LEU A 245 -22.42 1.00 -3.17
CA LEU A 245 -22.46 0.20 -4.39
C LEU A 245 -23.19 -1.14 -4.17
N PRO A 246 -23.75 -1.74 -5.24
CA PRO A 246 -24.29 -3.10 -5.23
C PRO A 246 -23.12 -4.11 -5.16
N LEU A 247 -22.59 -4.29 -3.95
CA LEU A 247 -21.43 -5.14 -3.69
C LEU A 247 -21.85 -6.55 -3.29
N GLU A 248 -21.11 -7.55 -3.79
CA GLU A 248 -21.10 -8.88 -3.20
C GLU A 248 -20.62 -8.85 -1.74
N ASP A 249 -21.13 -9.78 -0.92
CA ASP A 249 -20.86 -9.81 0.53
C ASP A 249 -19.37 -9.86 0.86
N HIS A 250 -18.59 -10.58 0.06
CA HIS A 250 -17.15 -10.74 0.28
C HIS A 250 -16.37 -9.45 -0.04
N VAL A 251 -16.79 -8.69 -1.06
CA VAL A 251 -16.20 -7.38 -1.38
C VAL A 251 -16.58 -6.36 -0.29
N ARG A 252 -17.84 -6.39 0.17
CA ARG A 252 -18.30 -5.58 1.29
C ARG A 252 -17.52 -5.87 2.58
N LEU A 253 -17.20 -7.13 2.84
CA LEU A 253 -16.34 -7.54 3.94
C LEU A 253 -14.94 -6.94 3.78
N ALA A 254 -14.30 -7.09 2.61
CA ALA A 254 -12.96 -6.54 2.37
C ALA A 254 -12.91 -5.03 2.62
N ILE A 255 -13.93 -4.27 2.21
CA ILE A 255 -14.02 -2.83 2.48
C ILE A 255 -14.14 -2.54 3.96
N ARG A 256 -14.99 -3.26 4.69
CA ARG A 256 -15.12 -3.10 6.15
C ARG A 256 -13.82 -3.43 6.88
N GLN A 257 -13.09 -4.47 6.44
CA GLN A 257 -11.81 -4.84 7.03
C GLN A 257 -10.77 -3.74 6.81
N ALA A 258 -10.71 -3.14 5.62
CA ALA A 258 -9.86 -1.98 5.36
C ALA A 258 -10.21 -0.79 6.28
N MET A 259 -11.50 -0.48 6.45
CA MET A 259 -11.95 0.59 7.36
C MET A 259 -11.55 0.34 8.82
N ILE A 260 -11.77 -0.88 9.33
CA ILE A 260 -11.42 -1.24 10.71
C ILE A 260 -9.90 -1.17 10.93
N TYR A 261 -9.12 -1.65 9.97
CA TYR A 261 -7.66 -1.60 10.00
C TYR A 261 -7.13 -0.17 9.98
N GLU A 262 -7.74 0.69 9.15
CA GLU A 262 -7.43 2.12 9.10
C GLU A 262 -7.78 2.83 10.41
N GLU A 263 -8.98 2.61 10.94
CA GLU A 263 -9.44 3.20 12.20
C GLU A 263 -8.50 2.82 13.36
N ALA A 264 -8.03 1.58 13.39
CA ALA A 264 -7.04 1.13 14.37
C ALA A 264 -5.71 1.90 14.25
N ALA A 265 -5.25 2.18 13.02
CA ALA A 265 -4.03 2.98 12.81
C ALA A 265 -4.23 4.43 13.28
N GLU A 266 -5.35 5.06 12.92
CA GLU A 266 -5.68 6.43 13.32
C GLU A 266 -5.80 6.58 14.84
N GLN A 267 -6.35 5.59 15.53
CA GLN A 267 -6.52 5.63 16.99
C GLN A 267 -5.24 5.31 17.76
N HIS A 268 -4.43 4.37 17.27
CA HIS A 268 -3.34 3.79 18.05
C HIS A 268 -1.93 4.19 17.61
N PHE A 269 -1.77 4.90 16.49
CA PHE A 269 -0.47 5.42 16.04
C PHE A 269 -0.43 6.95 16.11
N PRO A 270 0.01 7.53 17.24
CA PRO A 270 0.16 8.98 17.38
C PRO A 270 1.03 9.57 16.26
N GLY A 271 0.56 10.66 15.66
CA GLY A 271 1.25 11.31 14.54
C GLY A 271 1.04 10.64 13.18
N PHE A 272 0.22 9.59 13.09
CA PHE A 272 -0.17 9.01 11.82
C PHE A 272 -0.91 10.01 10.95
N ILE A 273 -0.43 10.20 9.72
CA ILE A 273 -1.06 10.99 8.67
C ILE A 273 -1.06 10.12 7.43
N ALA A 274 -2.17 10.09 6.70
CA ALA A 274 -2.20 9.50 5.36
C ALA A 274 -3.23 10.21 4.48
N SER A 275 -2.77 10.67 3.32
CA SER A 275 -3.61 11.18 2.23
C SER A 275 -3.84 10.15 1.15
N ARG A 276 -2.99 9.12 1.08
CA ARG A 276 -3.13 7.96 0.21
C ARG A 276 -3.05 6.69 1.05
N ARG A 277 -4.08 5.85 0.95
CA ARG A 277 -4.22 4.61 1.73
C ARG A 277 -4.64 3.49 0.80
N ASN A 278 -3.90 2.39 0.82
CA ASN A 278 -4.26 1.16 0.12
C ASN A 278 -4.00 -0.02 1.04
N TYR A 279 -4.94 -0.95 1.06
CA TYR A 279 -4.88 -2.18 1.84
C TYR A 279 -5.07 -3.36 0.90
N ASP A 280 -4.16 -4.33 1.00
CA ASP A 280 -4.26 -5.58 0.25
C ASP A 280 -5.01 -6.58 1.15
N ILE A 281 -6.19 -7.02 0.73
CA ILE A 281 -7.05 -7.94 1.50
C ILE A 281 -7.07 -9.28 0.80
N ALA A 282 -6.60 -10.33 1.48
CA ALA A 282 -6.71 -11.68 0.98
C ALA A 282 -8.06 -12.29 1.35
N ARG A 283 -8.59 -13.10 0.44
CA ARG A 283 -9.64 -14.07 0.70
C ARG A 283 -9.18 -15.43 0.17
N GLY A 284 -9.20 -16.45 1.00
CA GLY A 284 -8.72 -17.79 0.65
C GLY A 284 -9.05 -18.83 1.71
N SER A 285 -8.66 -20.08 1.47
CA SER A 285 -8.89 -21.17 2.41
C SER A 285 -7.65 -21.41 3.27
N ASN A 286 -7.81 -21.53 4.59
CA ASN A 286 -6.69 -21.87 5.46
C ASN A 286 -6.41 -23.39 5.48
N GLY A 287 -5.39 -23.81 6.25
CA GLY A 287 -5.00 -25.23 6.37
C GLY A 287 -6.09 -26.19 6.88
N GLN A 288 -7.19 -25.67 7.44
CA GLN A 288 -8.36 -26.44 7.88
C GLN A 288 -9.49 -26.44 6.84
N GLY A 289 -9.27 -25.87 5.65
CA GLY A 289 -10.28 -25.69 4.60
C GLY A 289 -11.32 -24.62 4.92
N ARG A 290 -11.08 -23.77 5.92
CA ARG A 290 -12.02 -22.69 6.28
C ARG A 290 -11.72 -21.46 5.46
N LEU A 291 -12.77 -20.87 4.89
CA LEU A 291 -12.65 -19.58 4.22
C LEU A 291 -12.26 -18.50 5.25
N ARG A 292 -11.27 -17.69 4.87
CA ARG A 292 -10.73 -16.57 5.63
C ARG A 292 -10.68 -15.34 4.75
N SER A 293 -10.76 -14.18 5.38
CA SER A 293 -10.58 -12.87 4.77
C SER A 293 -9.82 -12.00 5.74
N GLY A 294 -8.83 -11.23 5.30
CA GLY A 294 -8.08 -10.34 6.18
C GLY A 294 -7.05 -9.49 5.44
N VAL A 295 -6.71 -8.34 6.03
CA VAL A 295 -5.70 -7.41 5.51
C VAL A 295 -4.33 -8.07 5.62
N LEU A 296 -3.66 -8.22 4.48
CA LEU A 296 -2.30 -8.74 4.39
C LEU A 296 -1.26 -7.67 4.73
N GLU A 297 -1.44 -6.48 4.17
CA GLU A 297 -0.54 -5.36 4.37
C GLU A 297 -1.20 -4.01 4.01
N GLN A 298 -0.67 -2.95 4.60
CA GLN A 298 -0.96 -1.57 4.21
C GLN A 298 0.09 -1.04 3.23
N SER A 299 -0.32 -0.06 2.43
CA SER A 299 0.55 0.75 1.59
C SER A 299 0.15 2.24 1.70
N TRP A 300 0.87 2.97 2.56
CA TRP A 300 0.79 4.43 2.74
C TRP A 300 1.91 5.17 2.00
N ARG A 301 2.28 4.69 0.82
CA ARG A 301 3.27 5.30 -0.09
C ARG A 301 2.77 5.21 -1.52
N VAL A 302 3.46 5.79 -2.49
CA VAL A 302 3.17 5.48 -3.90
C VAL A 302 3.37 3.99 -4.21
N GLY A 303 2.52 3.42 -5.05
CA GLY A 303 2.54 2.00 -5.35
C GLY A 303 1.75 1.62 -6.60
N GLY A 304 1.51 0.32 -6.77
CA GLY A 304 0.94 -0.25 -8.00
C GLY A 304 -0.48 0.20 -8.36
N ALA A 305 -1.21 0.84 -7.44
CA ALA A 305 -2.54 1.41 -7.71
C ALA A 305 -2.50 2.93 -8.01
N SER A 306 -1.38 3.61 -7.72
CA SER A 306 -1.31 5.08 -7.75
C SER A 306 -1.59 5.71 -9.11
N SER A 307 -1.21 5.04 -10.20
CA SER A 307 -1.56 5.51 -11.55
C SER A 307 -3.07 5.49 -11.81
N ALA A 308 -3.79 4.47 -11.34
CA ALA A 308 -5.25 4.40 -11.46
C ALA A 308 -5.95 5.42 -10.54
N GLU A 309 -5.43 5.61 -9.33
CA GLU A 309 -5.91 6.64 -8.39
C GLU A 309 -5.82 8.04 -9.03
N LEU A 310 -4.67 8.38 -9.63
CA LEU A 310 -4.46 9.66 -10.30
C LEU A 310 -5.46 9.86 -11.46
N LEU A 311 -5.62 8.87 -12.34
CA LEU A 311 -6.55 8.99 -13.47
C LEU A 311 -7.99 9.17 -12.99
N ALA A 312 -8.41 8.45 -11.95
CA ALA A 312 -9.75 8.60 -11.38
C ALA A 312 -9.95 9.99 -10.75
N LEU A 313 -8.95 10.50 -10.02
CA LEU A 313 -8.98 11.86 -9.47
C LEU A 313 -9.11 12.92 -10.57
N GLN A 314 -8.34 12.78 -11.67
CA GLN A 314 -8.42 13.68 -12.82
C GLN A 314 -9.81 13.65 -13.47
N ALA A 315 -10.37 12.47 -13.72
CA ALA A 315 -11.72 12.36 -14.27
C ALA A 315 -12.80 12.99 -13.36
N PHE A 316 -12.66 12.83 -12.04
CA PHE A 316 -13.56 13.48 -11.08
C PHE A 316 -13.33 15.00 -10.95
N ALA A 317 -12.13 15.49 -11.21
CA ALA A 317 -11.87 16.93 -11.28
C ALA A 317 -12.49 17.55 -12.54
N ASP A 318 -12.37 16.85 -13.68
CA ASP A 318 -12.83 17.31 -14.99
C ASP A 318 -14.37 17.29 -15.13
N ASP A 319 -15.05 16.29 -14.55
CA ASP A 319 -16.51 16.19 -14.55
C ASP A 319 -17.08 16.09 -13.13
N PRO A 320 -17.63 17.19 -12.56
CA PRO A 320 -18.27 17.19 -11.25
C PRO A 320 -19.49 16.26 -11.12
N ALA A 321 -20.16 15.92 -12.23
CA ALA A 321 -21.32 15.02 -12.22
C ALA A 321 -20.90 13.55 -12.15
N LEU A 322 -19.67 13.21 -12.60
CA LEU A 322 -19.13 11.86 -12.56
C LEU A 322 -18.98 11.37 -11.11
N GLN A 323 -19.65 10.25 -10.80
CA GLN A 323 -19.64 9.63 -9.46
C GLN A 323 -18.80 8.35 -9.38
N GLN A 324 -18.57 7.68 -10.51
CA GLN A 324 -17.93 6.37 -10.55
C GLN A 324 -17.17 6.15 -11.86
N VAL A 325 -16.03 5.49 -11.78
CA VAL A 325 -15.21 5.07 -12.93
C VAL A 325 -14.62 3.68 -12.70
N CYS A 326 -14.28 3.00 -13.79
CA CYS A 326 -13.37 1.87 -13.77
C CYS A 326 -11.96 2.37 -14.07
N ALA A 327 -11.00 2.12 -13.18
CA ALA A 327 -9.59 2.43 -13.41
C ALA A 327 -8.77 1.15 -13.30
N SER A 328 -7.71 1.01 -14.10
CA SER A 328 -6.83 -0.15 -14.00
C SER A 328 -5.37 0.23 -14.17
N THR A 329 -4.50 -0.49 -13.50
CA THR A 329 -3.05 -0.43 -13.71
C THR A 329 -2.55 -1.73 -14.30
N HIS A 330 -1.47 -1.66 -15.08
CA HIS A 330 -0.91 -2.79 -15.81
C HIS A 330 0.61 -2.71 -15.78
N GLU A 331 1.25 -3.81 -15.38
CA GLU A 331 2.68 -4.06 -15.48
C GLU A 331 2.90 -5.28 -16.38
N VAL A 332 3.54 -5.06 -17.52
CA VAL A 332 3.69 -6.09 -18.57
C VAL A 332 5.16 -6.22 -18.93
N PHE A 333 5.71 -7.41 -18.74
CA PHE A 333 7.08 -7.75 -19.11
C PHE A 333 7.15 -8.12 -20.60
N GLY A 334 8.21 -7.66 -21.27
CA GLY A 334 8.42 -7.84 -22.70
C GLY A 334 7.90 -6.68 -23.56
N GLN A 335 7.88 -6.92 -24.87
CA GLN A 335 7.42 -5.94 -25.84
C GLN A 335 5.89 -5.87 -25.85
N LEU A 336 5.35 -4.66 -25.76
CA LEU A 336 3.92 -4.40 -25.75
C LEU A 336 3.59 -3.25 -26.70
N GLU A 337 2.58 -3.46 -27.55
CA GLU A 337 1.89 -2.37 -28.22
C GLU A 337 0.86 -1.79 -27.25
N LEU A 338 1.00 -0.50 -26.91
CA LEU A 338 0.12 0.13 -25.94
C LEU A 338 -1.30 0.24 -26.47
N PRO A 339 -2.33 -0.11 -25.66
CA PRO A 339 -3.71 0.17 -26.01
C PRO A 339 -3.91 1.67 -26.28
N THR A 340 -4.81 1.99 -27.21
CA THR A 340 -5.06 3.39 -27.62
C THR A 340 -5.66 4.25 -26.51
N ASP A 341 -6.33 3.63 -25.54
CA ASP A 341 -6.93 4.27 -24.36
C ASP A 341 -6.02 4.20 -23.11
N ALA A 342 -4.75 3.81 -23.27
CA ALA A 342 -3.80 3.73 -22.17
C ALA A 342 -3.04 5.04 -21.95
N THR A 343 -2.96 5.45 -20.67
CA THR A 343 -1.99 6.44 -20.22
C THR A 343 -0.69 5.72 -19.86
N LEU A 344 0.35 5.96 -20.66
CA LEU A 344 1.67 5.39 -20.44
C LEU A 344 2.36 6.02 -19.23
N PHE A 345 2.89 5.22 -18.32
CA PHE A 345 3.77 5.68 -17.23
C PHE A 345 5.24 5.37 -17.52
N TYR A 346 5.56 4.14 -17.94
CA TYR A 346 6.91 3.74 -18.33
C TYR A 346 6.86 2.73 -19.47
N GLN A 347 7.79 2.81 -20.42
CA GLN A 347 8.06 1.74 -21.39
C GLN A 347 9.53 1.81 -21.77
N GLY A 348 10.26 0.73 -21.51
CA GLY A 348 11.70 0.72 -21.69
C GLY A 348 12.35 -0.57 -21.22
N ASN A 349 13.67 -0.64 -21.38
CA ASN A 349 14.50 -1.72 -20.88
C ASN A 349 15.18 -1.27 -19.58
N ASP A 350 14.57 -1.61 -18.46
CA ASP A 350 15.06 -1.27 -17.13
C ASP A 350 16.28 -2.12 -16.77
N SER A 351 17.24 -1.55 -16.05
CA SER A 351 18.48 -2.25 -15.69
C SER A 351 18.28 -3.41 -14.72
N GLU A 352 17.20 -3.41 -13.93
CA GLU A 352 16.89 -4.44 -12.94
C GLU A 352 15.85 -5.44 -13.46
N LEU A 353 14.82 -4.94 -14.16
CA LEU A 353 13.66 -5.73 -14.58
C LEU A 353 13.65 -6.07 -16.08
N GLY A 354 14.61 -5.58 -16.87
CA GLY A 354 14.65 -5.76 -18.30
C GLY A 354 13.51 -5.02 -19.02
N GLN A 355 13.10 -5.49 -20.19
CA GLN A 355 12.06 -4.85 -20.99
C GLN A 355 10.70 -4.94 -20.28
N LEU A 356 10.06 -3.81 -19.98
CA LEU A 356 8.69 -3.77 -19.45
C LEU A 356 7.92 -2.51 -19.85
N SER A 357 6.61 -2.55 -19.65
CA SER A 357 5.70 -1.41 -19.76
C SER A 357 4.84 -1.29 -18.50
N LYS A 358 4.68 -0.07 -17.99
CA LYS A 358 3.72 0.29 -16.93
C LYS A 358 2.76 1.34 -17.47
N PHE A 359 1.46 1.06 -17.43
CA PHE A 359 0.43 1.97 -17.90
C PHE A 359 -0.84 1.85 -17.06
N ALA A 360 -1.72 2.83 -17.18
CA ALA A 360 -3.04 2.79 -16.57
C ALA A 360 -4.12 3.15 -17.59
N ARG A 361 -5.35 2.73 -17.32
CA ARG A 361 -6.51 2.98 -18.16
C ARG A 361 -7.67 3.44 -17.31
N ILE A 362 -8.51 4.29 -17.87
CA ILE A 362 -9.77 4.70 -17.27
C ILE A 362 -10.90 4.46 -18.27
N ARG A 363 -12.02 3.93 -17.77
CA ARG A 363 -13.24 3.67 -18.54
C ARG A 363 -14.44 4.17 -17.73
N HIS A 364 -15.47 4.63 -18.42
CA HIS A 364 -16.75 4.89 -17.76
C HIS A 364 -17.30 3.59 -17.18
N TYR A 365 -17.91 3.68 -16.00
CA TYR A 365 -18.57 2.54 -15.38
C TYR A 365 -19.90 2.31 -16.12
N GLU A 366 -19.96 1.28 -16.95
CA GLU A 366 -21.21 0.80 -17.52
C GLU A 366 -21.81 -0.21 -16.53
N TYR A 367 -23.06 -0.01 -16.12
CA TYR A 367 -23.78 -1.05 -15.40
C TYR A 367 -23.93 -2.24 -16.34
N SER A 368 -23.28 -3.36 -16.02
CA SER A 368 -23.69 -4.65 -16.57
C SER A 368 -25.09 -4.94 -16.03
N GLU A 369 -26.10 -4.86 -16.91
CA GLU A 369 -27.51 -5.17 -16.62
C GLU A 369 -27.73 -6.57 -16.02
#